data_AF-A0A024P946-F1
#
_entry.id   AF-A0A024P946-F1
#
_cell.length_a   1.000
_cell.length_b   1.000
_cell.length_c   1.000
_cell.angle_alpha   90.00
_cell.angle_beta   90.00
_cell.angle_gamma   90.00
#
_symmetry.space_group_name_H-M   'P 1'
#
loop_
_entity.id
_entity.type
_entity.pdbx_description
1 polymer ?
#
loop_
_entity_poly.entity_id
_entity_poly.type
_entity_poly.pdbx_seq_one_letter_code
_entity_poly.pdbx_strand_id
1 'polypeptide(L)'
;MIDGGFHNATIDIEQINKWWTESPEAGIGLATGKISGYTVLDVDPRNGGDESLERLIEDYGSLPDTVTCLTAGGGSHYYFKYDERLTRSKTPGYEGLDLQGNGKYVVLPPSIHPNGKQYEWELSSRPDETPIAELPAWLLSVTGEATEAQKRPVSHWREILQGAGEGGRNEATASLVGHLLRRGIDTEVAYELTVLWNEGRNDPPLDIRELDKTFNSILRSEVERLKQRGR
;
A
#
# COMPACT_ATOMS: atom_id res chain seq x y z
N MET A 1 -26.94 -13.50 7.21
CA MET A 1 -26.42 -12.24 7.79
C MET A 1 -27.04 -12.13 9.17
N ILE A 2 -26.24 -11.88 10.21
CA ILE A 2 -26.75 -11.70 11.58
C ILE A 2 -27.68 -10.47 11.58
N ASP A 3 -28.77 -10.52 12.33
CA ASP A 3 -29.67 -9.37 12.48
C ASP A 3 -28.87 -8.15 13.02
N GLY A 4 -29.01 -6.98 12.40
CA GLY A 4 -28.18 -5.79 12.67
C GLY A 4 -26.77 -5.76 12.04
N GLY A 5 -26.30 -6.84 11.41
CA GLY A 5 -25.06 -6.86 10.61
C GLY A 5 -23.80 -6.48 11.39
N PHE A 6 -22.89 -5.71 10.76
CA PHE A 6 -21.61 -5.33 11.35
C PHE A 6 -21.73 -4.42 12.59
N HIS A 7 -22.89 -3.78 12.81
CA HIS A 7 -23.15 -3.00 14.02
C HIS A 7 -23.19 -3.87 15.29
N ASN A 8 -23.40 -5.17 15.13
CA ASN A 8 -23.39 -6.14 16.22
C ASN A 8 -22.07 -6.93 16.29
N ALA A 9 -21.00 -6.47 15.61
CA ALA A 9 -19.70 -7.13 15.70
C ALA A 9 -19.24 -7.24 17.17
N THR A 10 -18.74 -8.42 17.54
CA THR A 10 -18.34 -8.73 18.92
C THR A 10 -17.04 -9.52 18.94
N ILE A 11 -16.31 -9.41 20.05
CA ILE A 11 -15.16 -10.25 20.38
C ILE A 11 -15.49 -11.23 21.52
N ASP A 12 -16.75 -11.23 22.00
CA ASP A 12 -17.21 -12.17 23.01
C ASP A 12 -17.29 -13.58 22.43
N ILE A 13 -16.43 -14.45 22.94
CA ILE A 13 -16.28 -15.83 22.47
C ILE A 13 -17.55 -16.65 22.69
N GLU A 14 -18.33 -16.39 23.73
CA GLU A 14 -19.58 -17.12 23.99
C GLU A 14 -20.62 -16.78 22.92
N GLN A 15 -20.74 -15.50 22.59
CA GLN A 15 -21.64 -15.02 21.54
C GLN A 15 -21.23 -15.49 20.15
N ILE A 16 -19.92 -15.48 19.85
CA ILE A 16 -19.33 -16.01 18.63
C ILE A 16 -19.65 -17.50 18.49
N ASN A 17 -19.39 -18.30 19.53
CA ASN A 17 -19.67 -19.74 19.53
C ASN A 17 -21.16 -20.03 19.34
N LYS A 18 -22.03 -19.25 19.98
CA LYS A 18 -23.47 -19.37 19.81
C LYS A 18 -23.89 -19.17 18.36
N TRP A 19 -23.40 -18.10 17.70
CA TRP A 19 -23.72 -17.84 16.29
C TRP A 19 -23.26 -18.96 15.37
N TRP A 20 -22.05 -19.48 15.53
CA TRP A 20 -21.58 -20.60 14.72
C TRP A 20 -22.25 -21.93 15.06
N THR A 21 -22.78 -22.09 16.28
CA THR A 21 -23.62 -23.26 16.63
C THR A 21 -24.96 -23.20 15.89
N GLU A 22 -25.58 -22.02 15.81
CA GLU A 22 -26.87 -21.81 15.15
C GLU A 22 -26.73 -21.71 13.62
N SER A 23 -25.57 -21.29 13.11
CA SER A 23 -25.28 -21.12 11.69
C SER A 23 -23.83 -21.53 11.38
N PRO A 24 -23.53 -22.84 11.27
CA PRO A 24 -22.16 -23.33 11.07
C PRO A 24 -21.49 -22.84 9.79
N GLU A 25 -22.27 -22.58 8.74
CA GLU A 25 -21.79 -22.13 7.43
C GLU A 25 -21.72 -20.59 7.33
N ALA A 26 -21.91 -19.86 8.44
CA ALA A 26 -21.82 -18.41 8.43
C ALA A 26 -20.40 -17.95 8.07
N GLY A 27 -20.31 -17.02 7.11
CA GLY A 27 -19.07 -16.33 6.79
C GLY A 27 -18.65 -15.35 7.89
N ILE A 28 -17.39 -14.95 7.84
CA ILE A 28 -16.73 -14.06 8.79
C ILE A 28 -16.76 -12.63 8.24
N GLY A 29 -17.30 -11.70 9.03
CA GLY A 29 -17.23 -10.27 8.77
C GLY A 29 -16.32 -9.56 9.78
N LEU A 30 -15.47 -8.67 9.30
CA LEU A 30 -14.67 -7.76 10.12
C LEU A 30 -15.26 -6.36 10.04
N ALA A 31 -15.78 -5.83 11.15
CA ALA A 31 -16.11 -4.42 11.24
C ALA A 31 -14.82 -3.59 11.24
N THR A 32 -14.65 -2.68 10.30
CA THR A 32 -13.43 -1.89 10.15
C THR A 32 -13.51 -0.57 10.93
N GLY A 33 -12.37 0.09 11.08
CA GLY A 33 -12.20 1.32 11.83
C GLY A 33 -11.74 1.09 13.26
N LYS A 34 -12.04 2.07 14.13
CA LYS A 34 -11.60 2.09 15.53
C LYS A 34 -12.02 0.85 16.32
N ILE A 35 -13.16 0.27 15.99
CA ILE A 35 -13.71 -0.90 16.71
C ILE A 35 -12.80 -2.13 16.62
N SER A 36 -12.16 -2.35 15.46
CA SER A 36 -11.21 -3.45 15.26
C SER A 36 -9.76 -3.00 15.31
N GLY A 37 -9.50 -1.70 15.16
CA GLY A 37 -8.16 -1.17 15.04
C GLY A 37 -7.57 -1.35 13.63
N TYR A 38 -8.40 -1.62 12.61
CA TYR A 38 -7.94 -1.83 11.24
C TYR A 38 -8.69 -0.97 10.20
N THR A 39 -7.94 -0.50 9.21
CA THR A 39 -8.43 0.10 7.96
C THR A 39 -8.12 -0.87 6.82
N VAL A 40 -9.00 -1.00 5.83
CA VAL A 40 -8.74 -1.84 4.66
C VAL A 40 -8.77 -1.00 3.38
N LEU A 41 -7.75 -1.11 2.53
CA LEU A 41 -7.86 -0.68 1.14
C LEU A 41 -8.50 -1.79 0.33
N ASP A 42 -9.73 -1.54 -0.12
CA ASP A 42 -10.52 -2.41 -0.98
C ASP A 42 -10.29 -2.05 -2.44
N VAL A 43 -9.89 -3.04 -3.24
CA VAL A 43 -9.58 -2.93 -4.66
C VAL A 43 -10.62 -3.75 -5.43
N ASP A 44 -11.50 -3.09 -6.18
CA ASP A 44 -12.55 -3.72 -6.99
C ASP A 44 -12.24 -3.60 -8.49
N PRO A 45 -11.74 -4.68 -9.14
CA PRO A 45 -11.43 -4.69 -10.57
C PRO A 45 -12.62 -4.36 -11.46
N ARG A 46 -13.85 -4.66 -11.02
CA ARG A 46 -15.06 -4.38 -11.81
C ARG A 46 -15.31 -2.88 -11.99
N ASN A 47 -14.68 -2.07 -11.14
CA ASN A 47 -14.73 -0.62 -11.16
C ASN A 47 -13.38 0.02 -11.56
N GLY A 48 -12.47 -0.76 -12.18
CA GLY A 48 -11.15 -0.28 -12.60
C GLY A 48 -10.12 -0.21 -11.47
N GLY A 49 -10.32 -0.99 -10.40
CA GLY A 49 -9.45 -1.00 -9.22
C GLY A 49 -8.01 -1.38 -9.53
N ASP A 50 -7.77 -2.33 -10.43
CA ASP A 50 -6.43 -2.79 -10.78
C ASP A 50 -5.62 -1.68 -11.46
N GLU A 51 -6.18 -1.05 -12.51
CA GLU A 51 -5.52 0.06 -13.20
C GLU A 51 -5.38 1.29 -12.28
N SER A 52 -6.35 1.51 -11.39
CA SER A 52 -6.25 2.59 -10.40
C SER A 52 -5.18 2.32 -9.34
N LEU A 53 -5.00 1.08 -8.91
CA LEU A 53 -3.95 0.68 -7.98
C LEU A 53 -2.56 0.87 -8.62
N GLU A 54 -2.40 0.47 -9.88
CA GLU A 54 -1.16 0.71 -10.64
C GLU A 54 -0.82 2.21 -10.69
N ARG A 55 -1.77 3.06 -11.11
CA ARG A 55 -1.57 4.52 -11.13
C ARG A 55 -1.28 5.10 -9.75
N LEU A 56 -1.94 4.60 -8.72
CA LEU A 56 -1.73 5.03 -7.34
C LEU A 56 -0.28 4.73 -6.89
N ILE A 57 0.21 3.53 -7.20
CA ILE A 57 1.59 3.11 -6.94
C ILE A 57 2.57 3.95 -7.76
N GLU A 58 2.23 4.33 -9.00
CA GLU A 58 3.05 5.21 -9.81
C GLU A 58 3.21 6.61 -9.19
N ASP A 59 2.09 7.20 -8.75
CA ASP A 59 2.00 8.56 -8.24
C ASP A 59 2.61 8.73 -6.83
N TYR A 60 2.50 7.71 -5.98
CA TYR A 60 2.85 7.79 -4.56
C TYR A 60 3.87 6.76 -4.07
N GLY A 61 4.11 5.69 -4.83
CA GLY A 61 4.99 4.59 -4.46
C GLY A 61 4.24 3.33 -4.02
N SER A 62 5.00 2.24 -3.85
CA SER A 62 4.45 0.94 -3.48
C SER A 62 3.75 0.95 -2.13
N LEU A 63 2.69 0.15 -2.01
CA LEU A 63 2.11 -0.20 -0.71
C LEU A 63 3.17 -0.89 0.16
N PRO A 64 3.18 -0.65 1.48
CA PRO A 64 4.01 -1.45 2.38
C PRO A 64 3.51 -2.89 2.36
N ASP A 65 4.39 -3.79 2.81
CA ASP A 65 4.03 -5.20 2.90
C ASP A 65 3.09 -5.35 4.08
N THR A 66 1.96 -6.01 3.87
CA THR A 66 0.89 -6.10 4.86
C THR A 66 -0.03 -7.25 4.54
N VAL A 67 -0.79 -7.68 5.54
CA VAL A 67 -1.80 -8.73 5.38
C VAL A 67 -2.71 -8.40 4.20
N THR A 68 -2.86 -9.37 3.29
CA THR A 68 -3.61 -9.20 2.05
C THR A 68 -4.58 -10.36 1.84
N CYS A 69 -5.81 -10.05 1.47
CA CYS A 69 -6.84 -11.03 1.11
C CYS A 69 -7.22 -10.87 -0.36
N LEU A 70 -7.33 -12.00 -1.06
CA LEU A 70 -7.93 -12.12 -2.37
C LEU A 70 -9.44 -12.27 -2.22
N THR A 71 -10.18 -11.37 -2.87
CA THR A 71 -11.64 -11.36 -2.80
C THR A 71 -12.23 -12.34 -3.82
N ALA A 72 -13.42 -12.87 -3.51
CA ALA A 72 -14.17 -13.72 -4.43
C ALA A 72 -14.56 -13.03 -5.76
N GLY A 73 -14.50 -11.70 -5.81
CA GLY A 73 -14.75 -10.88 -7.01
C GLY A 73 -13.55 -10.74 -7.95
N GLY A 74 -12.38 -11.24 -7.55
CA GLY A 74 -11.11 -11.08 -8.29
C GLY A 74 -10.28 -9.87 -7.86
N GLY A 75 -10.79 -9.06 -6.93
CA GLY A 75 -10.06 -7.94 -6.32
C GLY A 75 -9.29 -8.33 -5.07
N SER A 76 -8.80 -7.32 -4.34
CA SER A 76 -7.95 -7.53 -3.15
C SER A 76 -8.28 -6.58 -2.01
N HIS A 77 -8.05 -7.03 -0.77
CA HIS A 77 -8.12 -6.23 0.44
C HIS A 77 -6.73 -6.14 1.07
N TYR A 78 -6.18 -4.93 1.21
CA TYR A 78 -4.93 -4.68 1.94
C TYR A 78 -5.26 -4.12 3.32
N TYR A 79 -4.83 -4.80 4.38
CA TYR A 79 -5.16 -4.44 5.76
C TYR A 79 -4.09 -3.53 6.34
N PHE A 80 -4.48 -2.48 7.04
CA PHE A 80 -3.60 -1.54 7.74
C PHE A 80 -4.11 -1.31 9.15
N LYS A 81 -3.23 -0.86 10.04
CA LYS A 81 -3.67 -0.31 11.33
C LYS A 81 -4.57 0.89 11.11
N TYR A 82 -5.59 0.99 11.95
CA TYR A 82 -6.53 2.09 11.91
C TYR A 82 -5.85 3.40 12.26
N ASP A 83 -6.07 4.40 11.40
CA ASP A 83 -5.62 5.77 11.60
C ASP A 83 -6.86 6.65 11.84
N GLU A 84 -6.88 7.37 12.96
CA GLU A 84 -8.02 8.22 13.34
C GLU A 84 -8.24 9.41 12.39
N ARG A 85 -7.22 9.76 11.60
CA ARG A 85 -7.31 10.84 10.60
C ARG A 85 -8.21 10.44 9.44
N LEU A 86 -8.42 9.15 9.19
CA LEU A 86 -9.29 8.65 8.13
C LEU A 86 -10.78 8.95 8.46
N THR A 87 -11.31 9.96 7.78
CA THR A 87 -12.70 10.42 7.84
C THR A 87 -13.49 10.09 6.57
N ARG A 88 -12.80 9.86 5.44
CA ARG A 88 -13.43 9.58 4.13
C ARG A 88 -12.98 8.26 3.55
N SER A 89 -13.93 7.54 2.96
CA SER A 89 -13.69 6.23 2.35
C SER A 89 -13.25 6.31 0.89
N LYS A 90 -13.86 7.22 0.11
CA LYS A 90 -13.58 7.34 -1.32
C LYS A 90 -12.17 7.88 -1.59
N THR A 91 -11.55 7.41 -2.67
CA THR A 91 -10.27 7.89 -3.21
C THR A 91 -10.47 8.64 -4.54
N PRO A 92 -10.83 9.94 -4.53
CA PRO A 92 -11.01 10.72 -5.76
C PRO A 92 -9.85 10.59 -6.75
N GLY A 93 -10.18 10.25 -8.01
CA GLY A 93 -9.21 10.06 -9.09
C GLY A 93 -8.64 8.63 -9.20
N TYR A 94 -8.99 7.74 -8.27
CA TYR A 94 -8.64 6.32 -8.31
C TYR A 94 -9.92 5.48 -8.14
N GLU A 95 -10.68 5.37 -9.23
CA GLU A 95 -11.93 4.59 -9.26
C GLU A 95 -11.69 3.12 -8.94
N GLY A 96 -12.66 2.49 -8.27
CA GLY A 96 -12.54 1.10 -7.82
C GLY A 96 -11.63 0.89 -6.62
N LEU A 97 -11.06 1.95 -6.04
CA LEU A 97 -10.37 1.91 -4.75
C LEU A 97 -11.23 2.56 -3.67
N ASP A 98 -11.30 1.93 -2.49
CA ASP A 98 -12.00 2.47 -1.32
C ASP A 98 -11.24 2.15 -0.03
N LEU A 99 -11.08 3.13 0.86
CA LEU A 99 -10.61 2.89 2.23
C LEU A 99 -11.80 2.58 3.15
N GLN A 100 -11.86 1.36 3.65
CA GLN A 100 -12.86 0.88 4.59
C GLN A 100 -12.40 1.20 6.02
N GLY A 101 -12.87 2.32 6.56
CA GLY A 101 -12.64 2.80 7.93
C GLY A 101 -13.84 2.57 8.85
N ASN A 102 -14.15 3.54 9.72
CA ASN A 102 -15.30 3.48 10.61
C ASN A 102 -16.64 3.28 9.87
N GLY A 103 -17.54 2.49 10.46
CA GLY A 103 -18.89 2.30 9.92
C GLY A 103 -18.94 1.43 8.67
N LYS A 104 -17.86 0.71 8.38
CA LYS A 104 -17.72 -0.22 7.25
C LYS A 104 -17.37 -1.61 7.77
N TYR A 105 -17.40 -2.59 6.87
CA TYR A 105 -16.95 -3.94 7.15
C TYR A 105 -16.42 -4.59 5.88
N VAL A 106 -15.58 -5.61 6.06
CA VAL A 106 -15.10 -6.48 4.99
C VAL A 106 -15.39 -7.94 5.32
N VAL A 107 -15.40 -8.80 4.32
CA VAL A 107 -15.53 -10.25 4.49
C VAL A 107 -14.14 -10.88 4.56
N LEU A 108 -13.93 -11.79 5.51
CA LEU A 108 -12.64 -12.45 5.72
C LEU A 108 -12.62 -13.88 5.15
N PRO A 109 -11.44 -14.38 4.74
CA PRO A 109 -11.22 -15.81 4.55
C PRO A 109 -11.53 -16.61 5.83
N PRO A 110 -12.03 -17.85 5.74
CA PRO A 110 -12.26 -18.62 4.51
C PRO A 110 -13.71 -18.53 3.98
N SER A 111 -14.40 -17.39 4.15
CA SER A 111 -15.82 -17.25 3.77
C SER A 111 -16.11 -17.57 2.31
N ILE A 112 -17.30 -18.08 2.01
CA ILE A 112 -17.77 -18.34 0.64
C ILE A 112 -18.70 -17.20 0.19
N HIS A 113 -18.40 -16.59 -0.95
CA HIS A 113 -19.26 -15.58 -1.57
C HIS A 113 -20.48 -16.25 -2.23
N PRO A 114 -21.63 -15.55 -2.38
CA PRO A 114 -22.82 -16.11 -3.03
C PRO A 114 -22.65 -16.69 -4.44
N ASN A 115 -21.55 -16.34 -5.14
CA ASN A 115 -21.20 -16.93 -6.44
C ASN A 115 -20.43 -18.26 -6.33
N GLY A 116 -20.22 -18.78 -5.12
CA GLY A 116 -19.50 -20.02 -4.84
C GLY A 116 -17.98 -19.88 -4.73
N LYS A 117 -17.40 -18.71 -4.99
CA LYS A 117 -15.96 -18.48 -4.84
C LYS A 117 -15.60 -18.15 -3.39
N GLN A 118 -14.43 -18.59 -2.96
CA GLN A 118 -13.92 -18.39 -1.60
C GLN A 118 -13.09 -17.12 -1.51
N TYR A 119 -13.16 -16.44 -0.37
CA TYR A 119 -12.16 -15.43 0.02
C TYR A 119 -10.93 -16.15 0.54
N GLU A 120 -9.74 -15.77 0.08
CA GLU A 120 -8.48 -16.42 0.42
C GLU A 120 -7.47 -15.40 0.93
N TRP A 121 -6.58 -15.81 1.85
CA TRP A 121 -5.41 -15.01 2.17
C TRP A 121 -4.41 -15.15 1.01
N GLU A 122 -3.77 -14.04 0.64
CA GLU A 122 -2.65 -14.10 -0.30
C GLU A 122 -1.51 -14.92 0.34
N LEU A 123 -0.90 -15.82 -0.43
CA LEU A 123 0.01 -16.86 0.04
C LEU A 123 1.22 -16.34 0.82
N SER A 124 1.76 -15.19 0.44
CA SER A 124 2.92 -14.52 1.03
C SER A 124 2.57 -13.39 2.00
N SER A 125 1.27 -13.12 2.19
CA SER A 125 0.76 -11.98 2.97
C SER A 125 -0.28 -12.40 4.01
N ARG A 126 -0.06 -13.54 4.68
CA ARG A 126 -1.02 -14.13 5.60
C ARG A 126 -0.97 -13.47 7.00
N PRO A 127 -2.07 -13.43 7.76
CA PRO A 127 -2.10 -12.81 9.08
C PRO A 127 -1.22 -13.48 10.15
N ASP A 128 -0.83 -14.74 9.95
CA ASP A 128 0.08 -15.50 10.81
C ASP A 128 1.57 -15.28 10.50
N GLU A 129 1.88 -14.69 9.34
CA GLU A 129 3.25 -14.58 8.82
C GLU A 129 3.67 -13.14 8.52
N THR A 130 2.70 -12.25 8.24
CA THR A 130 2.94 -10.87 7.81
C THR A 130 2.37 -9.89 8.84
N PRO A 131 3.17 -8.94 9.35
CA PRO A 131 2.66 -7.91 10.24
C PRO A 131 1.68 -6.98 9.51
N ILE A 132 0.65 -6.51 10.22
CA ILE A 132 -0.24 -5.47 9.70
C ILE A 132 0.51 -4.12 9.74
N ALA A 133 0.71 -3.53 8.57
CA ALA A 133 1.42 -2.26 8.41
C ALA A 133 0.62 -1.06 8.92
N GLU A 134 1.32 0.03 9.23
CA GLU A 134 0.70 1.35 9.43
C GLU A 134 0.05 1.83 8.13
N LEU A 135 -1.08 2.55 8.22
CA LEU A 135 -1.71 3.16 7.05
C LEU A 135 -0.77 4.24 6.47
N PRO A 136 -0.33 4.11 5.21
CA PRO A 136 0.53 5.11 4.60
C PRO A 136 -0.09 6.50 4.64
N ALA A 137 0.66 7.50 5.12
CA ALA A 137 0.18 8.88 5.22
C ALA A 137 -0.27 9.47 3.87
N TRP A 138 0.28 8.96 2.77
CA TRP A 138 -0.12 9.37 1.42
C TRP A 138 -1.48 8.79 1.01
N LEU A 139 -1.92 7.63 1.53
CA LEU A 139 -3.28 7.11 1.29
C LEU A 139 -4.34 8.01 1.92
N LEU A 140 -4.04 8.63 3.07
CA LEU A 140 -4.89 9.68 3.66
C LEU A 140 -4.97 10.91 2.74
N SER A 141 -3.86 11.32 2.12
CA SER A 141 -3.87 12.46 1.18
C SER A 141 -4.83 12.25 0.01
N VAL A 142 -4.97 11.00 -0.43
CA VAL A 142 -5.77 10.61 -1.60
C VAL A 142 -7.27 10.78 -1.33
N THR A 143 -7.73 10.62 -0.09
CA THR A 143 -9.14 10.81 0.28
C THR A 143 -9.56 12.29 0.34
N GLY A 144 -8.63 13.20 0.04
CA GLY A 144 -8.81 14.65 0.15
C GLY A 144 -8.62 15.16 1.57
N GLU A 145 -7.98 14.38 2.44
CA GLU A 145 -7.53 14.83 3.75
C GLU A 145 -6.16 15.50 3.63
N ALA A 146 -5.97 16.61 4.33
CA ALA A 146 -4.72 17.36 4.26
C ALA A 146 -3.60 16.59 4.98
N THR A 147 -2.81 15.83 4.22
CA THR A 147 -1.47 15.42 4.64
C THR A 147 -0.44 15.97 3.63
N GLU A 148 0.74 16.37 4.12
CA GLU A 148 1.82 16.98 3.34
C GLU A 148 2.42 16.08 2.23
N ALA A 149 1.86 14.90 1.98
CA ALA A 149 2.28 14.01 0.92
C ALA A 149 1.76 14.49 -0.45
N GLN A 150 2.55 15.33 -1.12
CA GLN A 150 2.28 15.72 -2.51
C GLN A 150 2.53 14.53 -3.45
N LYS A 151 1.55 14.22 -4.33
CA LYS A 151 1.74 13.37 -5.52
C LYS A 151 3.00 13.84 -6.25
N ARG A 152 3.92 12.93 -6.59
CA ARG A 152 5.02 13.26 -7.52
C ARG A 152 4.61 12.78 -8.91
N PRO A 153 4.06 13.67 -9.76
CA PRO A 153 3.55 13.26 -11.07
C PRO A 153 4.68 12.70 -11.94
N VAL A 154 4.34 11.91 -12.96
CA VAL A 154 5.31 11.41 -13.95
C VAL A 154 6.16 12.54 -14.57
N SER A 155 5.62 13.76 -14.68
CA SER A 155 6.38 14.93 -15.14
C SER A 155 7.57 15.25 -14.23
N HIS A 156 7.44 15.13 -12.92
CA HIS A 156 8.54 15.33 -11.97
C HIS A 156 9.68 14.33 -12.23
N TRP A 157 9.35 13.07 -12.52
CA TRP A 157 10.36 12.07 -12.87
C TRP A 157 10.98 12.34 -14.25
N ARG A 158 10.19 12.78 -15.22
CA ARG A 158 10.68 13.20 -16.54
C ARG A 158 11.62 14.40 -16.46
N GLU A 159 11.36 15.33 -15.54
CA GLU A 159 12.23 16.47 -15.25
C GLU A 159 13.56 15.99 -14.65
N ILE A 160 13.53 15.11 -13.64
CA ILE A 160 14.74 14.51 -13.07
C ILE A 160 15.57 13.79 -14.16
N LEU A 161 14.92 13.08 -15.09
CA LEU A 161 15.60 12.40 -16.20
C LEU A 161 16.31 13.36 -17.19
N GLN A 162 15.95 14.65 -17.21
CA GLN A 162 16.70 15.64 -18.01
C GLN A 162 18.06 16.00 -17.39
N GLY A 163 18.32 15.57 -16.15
CA GLY A 163 19.53 15.89 -15.42
C GLY A 163 19.36 17.10 -14.51
N ALA A 164 20.36 17.33 -13.68
CA ALA A 164 20.43 18.44 -12.74
C ALA A 164 21.73 19.22 -12.90
N GLY A 165 21.63 20.54 -12.75
CA GLY A 165 22.78 21.44 -12.72
C GLY A 165 23.47 21.50 -11.35
N GLU A 166 24.55 22.27 -11.28
CA GLU A 166 25.33 22.46 -10.06
C GLU A 166 24.44 22.88 -8.85
N GLY A 167 24.57 22.16 -7.74
CA GLY A 167 23.78 22.37 -6.51
C GLY A 167 22.56 21.44 -6.33
N GLY A 168 21.93 20.94 -7.40
CA GLY A 168 20.72 20.09 -7.31
C GLY A 168 20.95 18.58 -7.50
N ARG A 169 22.15 18.19 -7.94
CA ARG A 169 22.46 16.81 -8.38
C ARG A 169 22.27 15.76 -7.31
N ASN A 170 22.72 16.00 -6.07
CA ASN A 170 22.58 15.03 -4.99
C ASN A 170 21.10 14.74 -4.65
N GLU A 171 20.25 15.76 -4.69
CA GLU A 171 18.81 15.61 -4.45
C GLU A 171 18.12 14.86 -5.60
N ALA A 172 18.49 15.17 -6.83
CA ALA A 172 18.00 14.47 -8.02
C ALA A 172 18.45 12.99 -8.04
N THR A 173 19.72 12.72 -7.72
CA THR A 173 20.27 11.36 -7.55
C THR A 173 19.51 10.61 -6.46
N ALA A 174 19.33 11.22 -5.28
CA ALA A 174 18.59 10.60 -4.18
C ALA A 174 17.15 10.26 -4.57
N SER A 175 16.49 11.16 -5.31
CA SER A 175 15.13 10.96 -5.81
C SER A 175 15.06 9.84 -6.84
N LEU A 176 15.97 9.81 -7.82
CA LEU A 176 16.02 8.78 -8.86
C LEU A 176 16.35 7.39 -8.28
N VAL A 177 17.36 7.29 -7.41
CA VAL A 177 17.74 6.03 -6.74
C VAL A 177 16.58 5.52 -5.90
N GLY A 178 15.96 6.39 -5.11
CA GLY A 178 14.79 6.02 -4.31
C GLY A 178 13.61 5.57 -5.17
N HIS A 179 13.41 6.17 -6.35
CA HIS A 179 12.37 5.79 -7.30
C HIS A 179 12.58 4.40 -7.87
N LEU A 180 13.81 4.08 -8.31
CA LEU A 180 14.17 2.80 -8.91
C LEU A 180 14.09 1.66 -7.88
N LEU A 181 14.74 1.82 -6.73
CA LEU A 181 14.78 0.77 -5.70
C LEU A 181 13.40 0.45 -5.13
N ARG A 182 12.55 1.47 -4.90
CA ARG A 182 11.18 1.24 -4.38
C ARG A 182 10.25 0.53 -5.37
N ARG A 183 10.62 0.50 -6.65
CA ARG A 183 9.95 -0.25 -7.72
C ARG A 183 10.54 -1.65 -7.92
N GLY A 184 11.45 -2.07 -7.05
CA GLY A 184 12.04 -3.41 -7.07
C GLY A 184 13.03 -3.61 -8.21
N ILE A 185 13.55 -2.54 -8.81
CA ILE A 185 14.67 -2.66 -9.73
C ILE A 185 15.87 -3.19 -8.93
N ASP A 186 16.51 -4.23 -9.47
CA ASP A 186 17.69 -4.84 -8.87
C ASP A 186 18.75 -3.79 -8.54
N THR A 187 19.50 -4.00 -7.44
CA THR A 187 20.42 -2.98 -6.92
C THR A 187 21.54 -2.66 -7.90
N GLU A 188 22.09 -3.67 -8.58
CA GLU A 188 23.16 -3.49 -9.57
C GLU A 188 22.62 -2.76 -10.80
N VAL A 189 21.45 -3.17 -11.29
CA VAL A 189 20.77 -2.49 -12.41
C VAL A 189 20.44 -1.03 -12.07
N ALA A 190 19.91 -0.76 -10.87
CA ALA A 190 19.57 0.58 -10.43
C ALA A 190 20.81 1.47 -10.30
N TYR A 191 21.93 0.91 -9.86
CA TYR A 191 23.21 1.61 -9.78
C TYR A 191 23.71 1.99 -11.17
N GLU A 192 23.77 1.04 -12.10
CA GLU A 192 24.21 1.28 -13.49
C GLU A 192 23.33 2.33 -14.19
N LEU A 193 22.01 2.26 -14.02
CA LEU A 193 21.09 3.27 -14.56
C LEU A 193 21.35 4.67 -13.96
N THR A 194 21.71 4.75 -12.68
CA THR A 194 22.02 6.01 -12.01
C THR A 194 23.34 6.60 -12.50
N VAL A 195 24.37 5.76 -12.72
CA VAL A 195 25.66 6.18 -13.29
C VAL A 195 25.47 6.72 -14.71
N LEU A 196 24.78 5.96 -15.57
CA LEU A 196 24.49 6.37 -16.95
C LEU A 196 23.71 7.69 -17.01
N TRP A 197 22.73 7.86 -16.12
CA TRP A 197 21.99 9.12 -16.01
C TRP A 197 22.89 10.27 -15.55
N ASN A 198 23.72 10.07 -14.51
CA ASN A 198 24.60 11.12 -14.00
C ASN A 198 25.62 11.58 -15.05
N GLU A 199 26.30 10.65 -15.72
CA GLU A 199 27.30 10.97 -16.74
C GLU A 199 26.69 11.56 -18.02
N GLY A 200 25.51 11.08 -18.40
CA GLY A 200 24.85 11.48 -19.64
C GLY A 200 23.96 12.72 -19.55
N ARG A 201 23.54 13.11 -18.34
CA ARG A 201 22.50 14.15 -18.16
C ARG A 201 22.88 15.27 -17.19
N ASN A 202 23.65 15.00 -16.13
CA ASN A 202 24.04 16.06 -15.19
C ASN A 202 25.16 16.91 -15.79
N ASP A 203 25.11 18.21 -15.54
CA ASP A 203 26.13 19.15 -16.01
C ASP A 203 26.56 20.13 -14.88
N PRO A 204 27.78 19.97 -14.32
CA PRO A 204 28.69 18.84 -14.54
C PRO A 204 28.17 17.54 -13.90
N PRO A 205 28.66 16.35 -14.27
CA PRO A 205 28.33 15.12 -13.55
C PRO A 205 28.85 15.18 -12.11
N LEU A 206 28.19 14.46 -11.19
CA LEU A 206 28.76 14.18 -9.88
C LEU A 206 30.00 13.31 -10.02
N ASP A 207 30.99 13.53 -9.16
CA ASP A 207 32.10 12.58 -9.00
C ASP A 207 31.55 11.23 -8.52
N ILE A 208 32.15 10.15 -9.01
CA ILE A 208 31.69 8.78 -8.72
C ILE A 208 31.60 8.50 -7.22
N ARG A 209 32.51 9.07 -6.40
CA ARG A 209 32.49 8.89 -4.95
C ARG A 209 31.31 9.60 -4.29
N GLU A 210 30.88 10.72 -4.84
CA GLU A 210 29.73 11.48 -4.35
C GLU A 210 28.41 10.80 -4.75
N LEU A 211 28.36 10.26 -5.97
CA LEU A 211 27.27 9.40 -6.44
C LEU A 211 27.16 8.13 -5.58
N ASP A 212 28.27 7.43 -5.34
CA ASP A 212 28.36 6.26 -4.48
C ASP A 212 27.83 6.55 -3.09
N LYS A 213 28.25 7.68 -2.50
CA LYS A 213 27.81 8.08 -1.16
C LYS A 213 26.31 8.27 -1.11
N THR A 214 25.74 8.94 -2.11
CA THR A 214 24.29 9.19 -2.19
C THR A 214 23.53 7.90 -2.42
N PHE A 215 23.95 7.09 -3.38
CA PHE A 215 23.35 5.79 -3.69
C PHE A 215 23.34 4.87 -2.47
N ASN A 216 24.50 4.68 -1.84
CA ASN A 216 24.63 3.83 -0.64
C ASN A 216 23.83 4.37 0.54
N SER A 217 23.70 5.69 0.68
CA SER A 217 22.84 6.29 1.71
C SER A 217 21.38 5.88 1.49
N ILE A 218 20.86 6.02 0.27
CA ILE A 218 19.49 5.65 -0.05
C ILE A 218 19.28 4.13 0.03
N LEU A 219 20.23 3.33 -0.48
CA LEU A 219 20.18 1.88 -0.37
C LEU A 219 20.14 1.42 1.08
N ARG A 220 20.95 1.99 1.98
CA ARG A 220 20.89 1.66 3.41
C ARG A 220 19.53 2.02 4.00
N SER A 221 19.01 3.22 3.71
CA SER A 221 17.67 3.61 4.16
C SER A 221 16.60 2.65 3.64
N GLU A 222 16.72 2.17 2.40
CA GLU A 222 15.79 1.23 1.80
C GLU A 222 15.93 -0.18 2.39
N VAL A 223 17.15 -0.67 2.62
CA VAL A 223 17.42 -1.95 3.28
C VAL A 223 16.91 -1.93 4.72
N GLU A 224 17.12 -0.84 5.47
CA GLU A 224 16.55 -0.71 6.82
C GLU A 224 15.02 -0.64 6.79
N ARG A 225 14.43 0.06 5.81
CA ARG A 225 12.98 0.04 5.56
C ARG A 225 12.47 -1.38 5.30
N LEU A 226 13.17 -2.17 4.48
CA LEU A 226 12.80 -3.56 4.17
C LEU A 226 13.01 -4.50 5.37
N LYS A 227 14.07 -4.32 6.17
CA LYS A 227 14.29 -5.07 7.42
C LYS A 227 13.22 -4.79 8.47
N GLN A 228 12.70 -3.57 8.51
CA GLN A 228 11.56 -3.20 9.37
C GLN A 228 10.23 -3.76 8.86
N ARG A 229 10.14 -4.18 7.59
CA ARG A 229 8.99 -4.91 7.02
C ARG A 229 9.07 -6.41 7.27
N GLY A 230 10.28 -6.97 7.37
CA GLY A 230 10.54 -8.41 7.61
C GLY A 230 10.80 -8.80 9.07
N ARG A 231 10.50 -7.93 10.04
CA ARG A 231 10.49 -8.20 11.49
C ARG A 231 9.09 -7.98 12.03
#